data_AF-A0A948HKL8-F1
#
_entry.id   AF-A0A948HKL8-F1
#
_cell.length_a   1.000
_cell.length_b   1.000
_cell.length_c   1.000
_cell.angle_alpha   90.00
_cell.angle_beta   90.00
_cell.angle_gamma   90.00
#
_symmetry.space_group_name_H-M   'P 1'
#
loop_
_entity.id
_entity.type
_entity.pdbx_description
1 polymer ?
#
loop_
_entity_poly.entity_id
_entity_poly.type
_entity_poly.pdbx_seq_one_letter_code
_entity_poly.pdbx_strand_id
1 'polypeptide(L)'
;GGYIAETSGHSRAATVDLTLLDCRTGPCAPVDMGTDFDFFGPRAHTDAPEISAAQRSHRQHLRQAMARHGFANYPMEWWHFTLQPEPAPTTAYDVPVR
;
A
#
# COMPACT_ATOMS: atom_id res chain seq x y z
N GLY A 1 -8.26 13.04 11.19
CA GLY A 1 -7.87 13.56 9.87
C GLY A 1 -6.43 13.20 9.66
N GLY A 2 -6.11 12.47 8.58
CA GLY A 2 -4.74 11.96 8.35
C GLY A 2 -4.61 10.99 7.16
N TYR A 3 -5.74 10.49 6.63
CA TYR A 3 -5.76 9.60 5.48
C TYR A 3 -5.86 10.32 4.12
N ILE A 4 -6.16 11.62 4.12
CA ILE A 4 -6.22 12.43 2.90
C ILE A 4 -5.10 13.46 3.00
N ALA A 5 -4.05 13.28 2.19
CA ALA A 5 -2.98 14.26 2.08
C ALA A 5 -3.44 15.46 1.26
N GLU A 6 -3.06 16.68 1.66
CA GLU A 6 -3.29 17.91 0.87
C GLU A 6 -2.55 17.86 -0.48
N THR A 7 -1.49 17.07 -0.58
CA THR A 7 -0.80 16.73 -1.83
C THR A 7 -0.50 15.24 -1.83
N SER A 8 -1.11 14.49 -2.75
CA SER A 8 -0.98 13.04 -2.81
C SER A 8 0.36 12.62 -3.41
N GLY A 9 1.03 11.63 -2.80
CA GLY A 9 2.19 10.98 -3.38
C GLY A 9 1.91 10.35 -4.75
N HIS A 10 0.66 9.96 -5.02
CA HIS A 10 0.23 9.42 -6.31
C HIS A 10 0.33 10.43 -7.45
N SER A 11 0.09 11.71 -7.18
CA SER A 11 0.24 12.78 -8.17
C SER A 11 1.70 12.96 -8.62
N ARG A 12 2.68 12.39 -7.89
CA ARG A 12 4.12 12.43 -8.25
C ARG A 12 4.57 11.22 -9.07
N ALA A 13 3.65 10.32 -9.45
CA ALA A 13 3.89 9.11 -10.22
C ALA A 13 4.93 8.14 -9.60
N ALA A 14 5.21 8.28 -8.31
CA ALA A 14 6.16 7.47 -7.56
C ALA A 14 5.49 6.61 -6.47
N THR A 15 4.17 6.66 -6.36
CA THR A 15 3.40 5.99 -5.32
C THR A 15 2.41 5.02 -5.95
N VAL A 16 2.22 3.87 -5.29
CA VAL A 16 1.34 2.80 -5.73
C VAL A 16 0.56 2.24 -4.55
N ASP A 17 -0.68 1.85 -4.83
CA ASP A 17 -1.54 1.11 -3.91
C ASP A 17 -1.74 -0.30 -4.48
N LEU A 18 -1.39 -1.33 -3.72
CA LEU A 18 -1.48 -2.71 -4.20
C LEU A 18 -1.72 -3.74 -3.09
N THR A 19 -2.12 -4.95 -3.52
CA THR A 19 -2.30 -6.13 -2.67
C THR A 19 -1.65 -7.36 -3.31
N LEU A 20 -1.69 -8.49 -2.60
CA LEU A 20 -1.24 -9.79 -3.10
C LEU A 20 -2.45 -10.62 -3.56
N LEU A 21 -2.24 -11.39 -4.63
CA LEU A 21 -3.14 -12.46 -5.04
C LEU A 21 -2.45 -13.81 -4.78
N ASP A 22 -3.21 -14.79 -4.31
CA ASP A 22 -2.78 -16.18 -4.23
C ASP A 22 -3.32 -16.96 -5.42
N CYS A 23 -2.41 -17.46 -6.27
CA CYS A 23 -2.72 -18.23 -7.47
C CYS A 23 -2.21 -19.68 -7.38
N ARG A 24 -1.82 -20.17 -6.20
CA ARG A 24 -1.11 -21.46 -6.07
C ARG A 24 -1.99 -22.68 -6.31
N THR A 25 -3.29 -22.60 -6.01
CA THR A 25 -4.19 -23.76 -6.03
C THR A 25 -5.36 -23.62 -7.00
N GLY A 26 -5.29 -22.66 -7.95
CA GLY A 26 -6.37 -22.40 -8.90
C GLY A 26 -6.42 -20.94 -9.35
N PRO A 27 -7.59 -20.43 -9.75
CA PRO A 27 -7.78 -19.02 -10.06
C PRO A 27 -7.28 -18.14 -8.92
N CYS A 28 -6.59 -17.05 -9.28
CA CYS A 28 -6.04 -16.11 -8.33
C CYS A 28 -7.14 -15.50 -7.44
N ALA A 29 -6.91 -15.49 -6.13
CA ALA A 29 -7.80 -14.86 -5.15
C ALA A 29 -7.05 -13.81 -4.33
N PRO A 30 -7.68 -12.68 -3.95
CA PRO A 30 -7.05 -11.71 -3.05
C PRO A 30 -6.69 -12.33 -1.71
N VAL A 31 -5.49 -12.02 -1.23
CA VAL A 31 -5.05 -12.40 0.11
C VAL A 31 -5.80 -11.55 1.14
N ASP A 32 -6.31 -12.16 2.21
CA ASP A 32 -6.96 -11.42 3.30
C ASP A 32 -5.95 -10.53 4.04
N MET A 33 -6.13 -9.22 3.88
CA MET A 33 -5.32 -8.18 4.51
C MET A 33 -5.98 -7.61 5.77
N GLY A 34 -7.18 -8.06 6.17
CA GLY A 34 -7.90 -7.65 7.37
C GLY A 34 -8.75 -6.39 7.23
N THR A 35 -8.58 -5.64 6.15
CA THR A 35 -9.49 -4.58 5.69
C THR A 35 -9.47 -4.56 4.16
N ASP A 36 -10.49 -3.96 3.55
CA ASP A 36 -10.44 -3.62 2.13
C ASP A 36 -9.48 -2.44 1.88
N PHE A 37 -9.21 -2.16 0.60
CA PHE A 37 -8.62 -0.89 0.17
C PHE A 37 -9.49 0.29 0.59
N ASP A 38 -8.87 1.46 0.78
CA ASP A 38 -9.53 2.71 1.20
C ASP A 38 -10.32 2.61 2.52
N PHE A 39 -10.04 1.59 3.33
CA PHE A 39 -10.55 1.54 4.69
C PHE A 39 -9.84 2.59 5.56
N PHE A 40 -10.51 3.72 5.82
CA PHE A 40 -9.95 4.82 6.61
C PHE A 40 -10.15 4.63 8.12
N GLY A 41 -9.40 3.72 8.72
CA GLY A 41 -9.42 3.50 10.17
C GLY A 41 -8.16 2.80 10.69
N PRO A 42 -7.95 2.76 12.03
CA PRO A 42 -6.73 2.21 12.64
C PRO A 42 -6.40 0.78 12.19
N ARG A 43 -7.42 -0.02 11.83
CA ARG A 43 -7.23 -1.37 11.27
C ARG A 43 -6.45 -1.39 9.96
N ALA A 44 -6.43 -0.30 9.19
CA ALA A 44 -5.65 -0.20 7.96
C ALA A 44 -4.15 0.04 8.22
N HIS A 45 -3.76 0.46 9.43
CA HIS A 45 -2.35 0.67 9.76
C HIS A 45 -1.56 -0.63 9.60
N THR A 46 -0.40 -0.58 8.97
CA THR A 46 0.40 -1.76 8.61
C THR A 46 0.63 -2.70 9.79
N ASP A 47 0.89 -2.12 10.97
CA ASP A 47 1.19 -2.86 12.20
C ASP A 47 0.02 -2.92 13.20
N ALA A 48 -1.21 -2.59 12.78
CA ALA A 48 -2.43 -2.54 13.62
C ALA A 48 -2.52 -3.73 14.60
N PRO A 49 -2.73 -3.51 15.91
CA PRO A 49 -2.73 -4.59 16.91
C PRO A 49 -3.93 -5.54 16.78
N GLU A 50 -5.05 -5.08 16.24
CA GLU A 50 -6.32 -5.81 16.17
C GLU A 50 -6.47 -6.78 14.98
N ILE A 51 -5.42 -6.96 14.17
CA ILE A 51 -5.40 -7.90 13.04
C ILE A 51 -4.90 -9.29 13.45
N SER A 52 -5.34 -10.32 12.72
CA SER A 52 -4.88 -11.69 12.96
C SER A 52 -3.39 -11.88 12.63
N ALA A 53 -2.78 -12.93 13.18
CA ALA A 53 -1.39 -13.28 12.87
C ALA A 53 -1.18 -13.54 11.37
N ALA A 54 -2.17 -14.14 10.70
CA ALA A 54 -2.13 -14.38 9.26
C ALA A 54 -2.15 -13.05 8.47
N GLN A 55 -3.08 -12.14 8.80
CA GLN A 55 -3.17 -10.81 8.16
C GLN A 55 -1.89 -10.01 8.37
N ARG A 56 -1.31 -10.05 9.58
CA ARG A 56 0.01 -9.44 9.85
C ARG A 56 1.09 -10.05 8.97
N SER A 57 1.16 -11.37 8.86
CA SER A 57 2.12 -12.05 7.98
C SER A 57 1.94 -11.64 6.52
N HIS A 58 0.71 -11.50 6.03
CA HIS A 58 0.44 -11.07 4.65
C HIS A 58 0.91 -9.63 4.39
N ARG A 59 0.58 -8.69 5.29
CA ARG A 59 1.04 -7.29 5.22
C ARG A 59 2.56 -7.20 5.26
N GLN A 60 3.21 -7.97 6.13
CA GLN A 60 4.67 -8.03 6.21
C GLN A 60 5.30 -8.63 4.95
N HIS A 61 4.69 -9.66 4.35
CA HIS A 61 5.15 -10.22 3.09
C HIS A 61 5.11 -9.17 1.98
N LEU A 62 3.98 -8.46 1.82
CA LEU A 62 3.84 -7.38 0.85
C LEU A 62 4.88 -6.28 1.11
N ARG A 63 4.99 -5.81 2.35
CA ARG A 63 5.94 -4.76 2.74
C ARG A 63 7.38 -5.14 2.40
N GLN A 64 7.79 -6.37 2.72
CA GLN A 64 9.13 -6.86 2.41
C GLN A 64 9.36 -7.01 0.91
N ALA A 65 8.37 -7.46 0.15
CA ALA A 65 8.46 -7.54 -1.31
C ALA A 65 8.68 -6.17 -1.94
N MET A 66 7.87 -5.18 -1.55
CA MET A 66 7.98 -3.80 -2.02
C MET A 66 9.33 -3.18 -1.61
N ALA A 67 9.76 -3.37 -0.36
CA ALA A 67 11.03 -2.84 0.14
C ALA A 67 12.25 -3.35 -0.63
N ARG A 68 12.26 -4.63 -1.07
CA ARG A 68 13.34 -5.17 -1.92
C ARG A 68 13.48 -4.45 -3.28
N HIS A 69 12.42 -3.77 -3.72
CA HIS A 69 12.39 -3.00 -4.97
C HIS A 69 12.43 -1.49 -4.75
N GLY A 70 12.85 -1.04 -3.56
CA GLY A 70 13.06 0.38 -3.26
C GLY A 70 11.81 1.15 -2.84
N PHE A 71 10.70 0.46 -2.55
CA PHE A 71 9.48 1.11 -2.08
C PHE A 71 9.40 1.15 -0.55
N ALA A 72 8.99 2.29 -0.01
CA ALA A 72 8.73 2.48 1.41
C ALA A 72 7.22 2.50 1.68
N ASN A 73 6.77 1.76 2.69
CA ASN A 73 5.36 1.71 3.09
C ASN A 73 4.96 2.97 3.90
N TYR A 74 3.75 3.46 3.68
CA TYR A 74 3.11 4.42 4.57
C TYR A 74 2.45 3.70 5.76
N PRO A 75 2.84 3.97 7.02
CA PRO A 75 2.40 3.16 8.16
C PRO A 75 0.89 3.13 8.42
N MET A 76 0.14 4.13 7.96
CA MET A 76 -1.30 4.24 8.21
C MET A 76 -2.16 3.46 7.20
N GLU A 77 -1.59 3.01 6.08
CA GLU A 77 -2.26 2.31 4.99
C GLU A 77 -1.40 1.14 4.51
N TRP A 78 -1.82 -0.10 4.80
CA TRP A 78 -1.03 -1.29 4.50
C TRP A 78 -0.77 -1.52 3.00
N TRP A 79 -1.58 -0.90 2.13
CA TRP A 79 -1.50 -1.02 0.67
C TRP A 79 -0.62 0.04 0.02
N HIS A 80 -0.23 1.11 0.74
CA HIS A 80 0.35 2.32 0.17
C HIS A 80 1.88 2.33 0.24
N PHE A 81 2.52 2.56 -0.91
CA PHE A 81 3.97 2.51 -1.06
C PHE A 81 4.50 3.59 -1.98
N THR A 82 5.60 4.24 -1.58
CA THR A 82 6.29 5.26 -2.40
C THR A 82 7.71 4.81 -2.71
N LEU A 83 8.11 4.90 -3.98
CA LEU A 83 9.48 4.62 -4.44
C LEU A 83 10.47 5.62 -3.82
N GLN A 84 11.58 5.13 -3.27
CA GLN A 84 12.61 5.94 -2.65
C GLN A 84 13.99 5.69 -3.28
N PRO A 85 14.71 6.76 -3.69
CA PRO A 85 14.24 8.14 -3.77
C PRO A 85 13.16 8.32 -4.85
N GLU A 86 12.28 9.28 -4.65
CA GLU A 86 11.31 9.63 -5.69
C GLU A 86 12.01 10.30 -6.88
N PRO A 87 11.68 9.95 -8.13
CA PRO A 87 12.30 10.57 -9.31
C PRO A 87 12.01 12.07 -9.45
N ALA A 88 10.82 12.52 -9.03
CA ALA A 88 10.36 13.90 -9.18
C ALA A 88 9.54 14.35 -7.94
N PRO A 89 10.18 14.49 -6.76
CA PRO A 89 9.48 14.68 -5.48
C PRO A 89 8.67 15.98 -5.38
N THR A 90 8.91 16.96 -6.26
CA THR A 90 8.24 18.28 -6.30
C THR A 90 7.28 18.45 -7.48
N THR A 91 7.14 17.46 -8.36
CA THR A 91 6.30 17.56 -9.55
C THR A 91 5.01 16.80 -9.35
N ALA A 92 3.91 17.53 -9.17
CA ALA A 92 2.57 16.97 -9.24
C ALA A 92 2.09 17.01 -10.70
N TYR A 93 1.80 15.84 -11.26
CA TYR A 93 1.20 15.70 -12.58
C TYR A 93 -0.32 15.84 -12.47
N ASP A 94 -0.90 16.69 -13.33
CA ASP A 94 -2.33 16.87 -13.50
C ASP A 94 -2.70 16.62 -14.97
N VAL A 95 -2.61 15.34 -15.35
CA VAL A 95 -2.96 14.87 -16.69
C VAL A 95 -3.91 13.68 -16.58
N PRO A 96 -4.87 13.51 -17.51
CA PRO A 96 -5.77 12.36 -17.47
C PRO A 96 -5.01 11.03 -17.59
N VAL A 97 -5.34 10.07 -16.72
CA VAL A 97 -4.94 8.66 -16.89
C VAL A 97 -5.70 8.10 -18.09
N ARG A 98 -5.00 7.44 -19.02
CA ARG A 98 -5.56 6.87 -20.26
C ARG A 98 -5.12 5.42 -20.41
#